data_AF-A0A7I7WLT2-F1
#
_entry.id   AF-A0A7I7WLT2-F1
#
_cell.length_a   1.000
_cell.length_b   1.000
_cell.length_c   1.000
_cell.angle_alpha   90.00
_cell.angle_beta   90.00
_cell.angle_gamma   90.00
#
_symmetry.space_group_name_H-M   'P 1'
#
loop_
_entity.id
_entity.type
_entity.pdbx_description
1 polymer ?
#
loop_
_entity_poly.entity_id
_entity_poly.type
_entity_poly.pdbx_seq_one_letter_code
_entity_poly.pdbx_strand_id
1 'polypeptide(L)'
;MTHGTAKLFGWPAGSPAALGAWPMWWAGALEVVLGGLIALGLFTRAAAFVGSGMMAVAYFWMHFPDGFWPISNGGETAVLYCFVFLLLTFIGPGAFAVSRR
;
A
#
# COMPACT_ATOMS: atom_id res chain seq x y z
N MET A 1 2.43 5.36 -3.49
CA MET A 1 3.86 5.49 -3.89
C MET A 1 4.54 6.63 -3.15
N THR A 2 3.96 7.83 -3.11
CA THR A 2 4.54 8.98 -2.38
C THR A 2 4.66 8.73 -0.87
N HIS A 3 3.72 8.01 -0.25
CA HIS A 3 3.86 7.59 1.16
C HIS A 3 5.04 6.64 1.35
N GLY A 4 5.27 5.73 0.41
CA GLY A 4 6.38 4.78 0.44
C GLY A 4 7.73 5.46 0.23
N THR A 5 7.82 6.36 -0.75
CA THR A 5 9.05 7.14 -0.99
C THR A 5 9.35 8.10 0.16
N ALA A 6 8.34 8.63 0.84
CA ALA A 6 8.54 9.44 2.04
C ALA A 6 9.15 8.59 3.17
N LYS A 7 8.64 7.38 3.38
CA LYS A 7 9.16 6.43 4.39
C LYS A 7 10.59 5.96 4.09
N LEU A 8 10.96 5.76 2.82
CA LEU A 8 12.28 5.22 2.45
C LEU A 8 13.33 6.31 2.22
N PHE A 9 12.94 7.44 1.64
CA PHE A 9 13.85 8.45 1.11
C PHE A 9 13.58 9.87 1.63
N GLY A 10 12.51 10.09 2.41
CA GLY A 10 12.11 11.42 2.87
C GLY A 10 11.54 12.33 1.77
N TRP A 11 11.22 11.77 0.60
CA TRP A 11 10.68 12.52 -0.54
C TRP A 11 9.20 12.18 -0.78
N PRO A 12 8.30 13.15 -1.08
CA PRO A 12 8.56 14.59 -1.23
C PRO A 12 8.59 15.37 0.09
N ALA A 13 8.21 14.74 1.19
CA ALA A 13 8.22 15.32 2.53
C ALA A 13 8.35 14.22 3.59
N GLY A 14 8.84 14.59 4.77
CA GLY A 14 9.02 13.69 5.91
C GLY A 14 10.47 13.25 6.11
N SER A 15 10.72 12.56 7.22
CA SER A 15 12.03 11.95 7.50
C SER A 15 11.99 10.47 7.13
N PRO A 16 13.03 9.95 6.43
CA PRO A 16 13.09 8.54 6.12
C PRO A 16 13.20 7.72 7.41
N ALA A 17 12.52 6.57 7.42
CA ALA A 17 12.67 5.58 8.46
C ALA A 17 14.09 5.00 8.43
N ALA A 18 14.63 4.66 9.60
CA ALA A 18 15.90 3.94 9.67
C ALA A 18 15.81 2.62 8.89
N LEU A 19 16.91 2.23 8.26
CA LEU A 19 16.97 1.03 7.42
C LEU A 19 16.53 -0.21 8.22
N GLY A 20 15.55 -0.95 7.72
CA GLY A 20 15.01 -2.14 8.37
C GLY A 20 14.09 -1.89 9.57
N ALA A 21 13.79 -0.63 9.90
CA ALA A 21 12.94 -0.29 11.04
C ALA A 21 11.50 -0.81 10.87
N TRP A 22 11.03 -1.54 11.87
CA TRP A 22 9.64 -1.99 11.95
C TRP A 22 8.73 -0.90 12.52
N PRO A 23 7.53 -0.67 11.96
CA PRO A 23 7.00 -1.19 10.70
C PRO A 23 7.30 -0.29 9.49
N MET A 24 7.77 0.95 9.71
CA MET A 24 7.74 2.01 8.71
C MET A 24 8.61 1.75 7.49
N TRP A 25 9.81 1.19 7.66
CA TRP A 25 10.70 0.91 6.53
C TRP A 25 10.12 -0.18 5.62
N TRP A 26 9.59 -1.26 6.23
CA TRP A 26 8.95 -2.36 5.51
C TRP A 26 7.66 -1.94 4.80
N ALA A 27 6.83 -1.12 5.46
CA ALA A 27 5.66 -0.53 4.84
C ALA A 27 6.04 0.32 3.62
N GLY A 28 7.11 1.11 3.72
CA GLY A 28 7.61 1.90 2.60
C GLY A 28 8.13 1.04 1.44
N ALA A 29 8.95 0.04 1.74
CA ALA A 29 9.51 -0.87 0.74
C ALA A 29 8.41 -1.60 -0.03
N LEU A 30 7.45 -2.19 0.69
CA LEU A 30 6.36 -2.92 0.06
C LEU A 30 5.43 -1.99 -0.73
N GLU A 31 5.16 -0.77 -0.25
CA GLU A 31 4.33 0.19 -0.99
C GLU A 31 4.97 0.60 -2.34
N VAL A 32 6.30 0.80 -2.37
CA VAL A 32 7.02 1.13 -3.61
C VAL A 32 7.04 -0.07 -4.56
N VAL A 33 7.35 -1.26 -4.05
CA VAL A 33 7.43 -2.48 -4.88
C VAL A 33 6.06 -2.89 -5.42
N LEU A 34 5.06 -3.06 -4.56
CA LEU A 34 3.72 -3.49 -4.97
C LEU A 34 3.03 -2.40 -5.79
N GLY A 35 3.17 -1.14 -5.40
CA GLY A 35 2.64 -0.01 -6.17
C GLY A 35 3.26 0.08 -7.56
N GLY A 36 4.58 -0.14 -7.69
CA GLY A 36 5.28 -0.16 -8.97
C GLY A 36 4.82 -1.31 -9.87
N LEU A 37 4.69 -2.52 -9.30
CA LEU A 37 4.15 -3.68 -10.01
C LEU A 37 2.74 -3.44 -10.54
N ILE A 38 1.85 -2.90 -9.69
CA ILE A 38 0.47 -2.57 -10.09
C ILE A 38 0.47 -1.48 -11.17
N ALA A 39 1.26 -0.41 -10.99
CA ALA A 39 1.31 0.71 -11.93
C ALA A 39 1.84 0.30 -13.32
N LEU A 40 2.83 -0.58 -13.37
CA LEU A 40 3.36 -1.14 -14.62
C LEU A 40 2.46 -2.23 -15.21
N GLY A 41 1.44 -2.70 -14.47
CA GLY A 41 0.60 -3.81 -14.89
C GLY A 41 1.31 -5.17 -14.88
N LEU A 42 2.33 -5.33 -14.03
CA LEU A 42 3.09 -6.56 -13.85
C LEU A 42 2.59 -7.32 -12.62
N PHE A 43 2.20 -8.58 -12.80
CA PHE A 43 1.67 -9.42 -11.71
C PHE A 43 0.55 -8.73 -10.90
N THR A 44 -0.25 -7.85 -11.53
CA THR A 44 -1.19 -6.95 -10.83
C THR A 44 -2.11 -7.69 -9.86
N ARG A 45 -2.60 -8.88 -10.23
CA ARG A 45 -3.46 -9.68 -9.35
C ARG A 45 -2.76 -10.08 -8.05
N ALA A 46 -1.55 -10.62 -8.15
CA ALA A 46 -0.77 -11.04 -6.99
C ALA A 46 -0.31 -9.83 -6.16
N ALA A 47 0.20 -8.79 -6.83
CA ALA A 47 0.65 -7.56 -6.15
C ALA A 47 -0.50 -6.85 -5.42
N ALA A 48 -1.69 -6.80 -6.02
CA ALA A 48 -2.87 -6.21 -5.41
C ALA A 48 -3.39 -7.04 -4.23
N PHE A 49 -3.37 -8.38 -4.31
CA PHE A 49 -3.74 -9.22 -3.17
C PHE A 49 -2.83 -9.00 -1.95
N VAL A 50 -1.51 -8.95 -2.18
CA VAL A 50 -0.55 -8.66 -1.11
C VAL A 50 -0.75 -7.22 -0.60
N GLY A 51 -0.98 -6.26 -1.51
CA GLY A 51 -1.25 -4.87 -1.18
C GLY A 51 -2.50 -4.70 -0.30
N SER A 52 -3.60 -5.43 -0.59
CA SER A 52 -4.80 -5.39 0.24
C SER A 52 -4.54 -5.94 1.63
N GLY A 53 -3.78 -7.05 1.73
CA GLY A 53 -3.37 -7.62 3.01
C GLY A 53 -2.56 -6.65 3.86
N MET A 54 -1.59 -5.95 3.25
CA MET A 54 -0.80 -4.93 3.95
C MET A 54 -1.67 -3.81 4.49
N MET A 55 -2.61 -3.29 3.68
CA MET A 55 -3.48 -2.21 4.12
C MET A 55 -4.45 -2.65 5.22
N ALA A 56 -4.92 -3.90 5.19
CA ALA A 56 -5.69 -4.49 6.29
C ALA A 56 -4.86 -4.54 7.58
N VAL A 57 -3.62 -5.05 7.51
CA VAL A 57 -2.71 -5.08 8.66
C VAL A 57 -2.42 -3.66 9.18
N ALA A 58 -2.20 -2.69 8.28
CA ALA A 58 -1.99 -1.30 8.66
C ALA A 58 -3.20 -0.73 9.43
N TYR A 59 -4.42 -1.04 9.00
CA TYR A 59 -5.63 -0.62 9.71
C TYR A 59 -5.69 -1.23 11.11
N PHE A 60 -5.60 -2.56 11.23
CA PHE A 60 -5.75 -3.24 12.51
C PHE A 60 -4.62 -2.97 13.50
N TRP A 61 -3.41 -2.70 13.00
CA TRP A 61 -2.24 -2.46 13.86
C TRP A 61 -2.05 -0.99 14.21
N MET A 62 -2.23 -0.06 13.25
CA MET A 62 -1.91 1.35 13.46
C MET A 62 -3.13 2.25 13.68
N HIS A 63 -4.31 1.89 13.18
CA HIS A 63 -5.48 2.77 13.23
C HIS A 63 -6.56 2.27 14.19
N PHE A 64 -6.79 0.96 14.24
CA PHE A 64 -7.78 0.36 15.12
C PHE A 64 -7.58 0.66 16.62
N PRO A 65 -6.34 0.73 17.15
CA PRO A 65 -6.14 1.12 18.56
C PRO A 65 -6.66 2.52 18.91
N ASP A 66 -6.69 3.44 17.93
CA ASP A 66 -7.14 4.82 18.11
C ASP A 66 -8.66 4.99 17.90
N GLY A 67 -9.37 3.91 17.55
CA GLY A 67 -10.82 3.90 17.41
C GLY A 67 -11.30 2.86 16.40
N PHE A 68 -12.55 2.43 16.49
CA PHE A 68 -13.11 1.45 15.56
C PHE A 68 -13.45 2.04 14.19
N TRP A 69 -13.86 3.31 14.14
CA TRP A 69 -14.36 3.93 12.92
C TRP A 69 -13.22 4.61 12.15
N PRO A 70 -13.03 4.30 10.84
CA PRO A 70 -11.96 4.88 10.04
C PRO A 70 -11.93 6.42 10.07
N ILE A 71 -13.13 7.03 10.03
CA ILE A 71 -13.31 8.49 10.07
C ILE A 71 -12.82 9.12 11.39
N SER A 72 -12.75 8.34 12.47
CA SER A 72 -12.33 8.82 13.79
C SER A 72 -10.86 8.53 14.09
N ASN A 73 -10.21 7.61 13.37
CA ASN A 73 -8.85 7.13 13.65
C ASN A 73 -7.84 7.41 12.50
N GLY A 74 -8.26 8.13 11.44
CA GLY A 74 -7.42 8.44 10.29
C GLY A 74 -7.11 7.25 9.37
N GLY A 75 -7.76 6.11 9.58
CA GLY A 75 -7.56 4.85 8.84
C GLY A 75 -8.38 4.74 7.56
N GLU A 76 -9.09 5.80 7.15
CA GLU A 76 -9.92 5.81 5.94
C GLU A 76 -9.15 5.37 4.71
N THR A 77 -7.94 5.92 4.52
CA THR A 77 -7.10 5.58 3.36
C THR A 77 -6.64 4.13 3.39
N ALA A 78 -6.31 3.58 4.56
CA ALA A 78 -5.95 2.18 4.71
C ALA A 78 -7.10 1.26 4.31
N VAL A 79 -8.33 1.53 4.79
CA VAL A 79 -9.51 0.74 4.44
C VAL A 79 -9.86 0.88 2.96
N LEU A 80 -9.83 2.11 2.42
CA LEU A 80 -10.10 2.36 1.00
C LEU A 80 -9.13 1.60 0.10
N TYR A 81 -7.81 1.71 0.34
CA TYR A 81 -6.82 0.99 -0.46
C TYR A 81 -6.87 -0.52 -0.27
N CYS A 82 -7.24 -1.00 0.93
CA CYS A 82 -7.51 -2.42 1.15
C CYS A 82 -8.55 -2.94 0.15
N PHE A 83 -9.72 -2.31 0.08
CA PHE A 83 -10.79 -2.75 -0.81
C PHE A 83 -10.49 -2.49 -2.29
N VAL A 84 -9.84 -1.38 -2.63
CA VAL A 84 -9.44 -1.09 -4.02
C VAL A 84 -8.44 -2.13 -4.54
N PHE A 85 -7.43 -2.48 -3.75
CA PHE A 85 -6.47 -3.52 -4.15
C PHE A 85 -7.11 -4.91 -4.16
N LEU A 86 -8.02 -5.19 -3.23
CA LEU A 86 -8.78 -6.43 -3.27
C LEU A 86 -9.62 -6.53 -4.56
N LEU A 87 -10.27 -5.43 -4.98
CA LEU A 87 -11.00 -5.38 -6.24
C LEU A 87 -10.08 -5.59 -7.45
N LEU A 88 -8.91 -4.95 -7.47
CA LEU A 88 -7.90 -5.12 -8.53
C LEU A 88 -7.37 -6.55 -8.62
N THR A 89 -7.39 -7.32 -7.53
CA THR A 89 -7.07 -8.75 -7.56
C THR A 89 -8.00 -9.53 -8.50
N PHE A 90 -9.28 -9.14 -8.57
CA PHE A 90 -10.30 -9.79 -9.40
C PHE A 90 -10.38 -9.22 -10.81
N ILE A 91 -10.33 -7.90 -10.95
CA ILE A 91 -10.44 -7.23 -12.25
C ILE A 91 -9.15 -7.38 -13.06
N GLY A 92 -7.99 -7.40 -12.40
CA GLY A 92 -6.68 -7.56 -13.03
C GLY A 92 -6.11 -6.25 -13.61
N PRO A 93 -5.05 -6.37 -14.44
CA PRO A 93 -4.37 -5.21 -15.03
C PRO A 93 -5.23 -4.45 -16.06
N GLY A 94 -5.02 -3.13 -16.16
CA GLY A 94 -5.71 -2.26 -17.12
C GLY A 94 -5.16 -2.34 -18.56
N ALA A 95 -5.80 -1.63 -19.50
CA ALA A 95 -5.47 -1.66 -20.93
C ALA A 95 -4.03 -1.23 -21.27
N PHE A 96 -3.40 -0.42 -20.41
CA PHE A 96 -2.03 0.09 -20.56
C PHE A 96 -0.96 -0.78 -19.87
N ALA A 97 -1.31 -1.97 -19.38
CA ALA A 97 -0.37 -2.84 -18.70
C ALA A 97 0.77 -3.29 -19.63
N VAL A 98 2.00 -3.25 -19.11
CA VAL A 98 3.20 -3.67 -19.86
C VAL A 98 3.14 -5.16 -20.18
N SER A 99 2.70 -5.99 -19.23
CA SER A 99 2.45 -7.42 -19.45
C SER A 99 1.01 -7.67 -19.87
N ARG A 100 0.64 -7.17 -21.05
CA ARG A 100 -0.62 -7.53 -21.73
C ARG A 100 -0.34 -8.75 -22.61
N ARG A 101 -0.34 -9.94 -22.02
CA ARG A 101 -0.40 -11.21 -22.76
C ARG A 101 -1.74 -11.86 -22.50
#